data_AF-A0A957IHL2-F1
#
_entry.id   AF-A0A957IHL2-F1
#
_cell.length_a   1.000
_cell.length_b   1.000
_cell.length_c   1.000
_cell.angle_alpha   90.00
_cell.angle_beta   90.00
_cell.angle_gamma   90.00
#
_symmetry.space_group_name_H-M   'P 1'
#
loop_
_entity.id
_entity.type
_entity.pdbx_description
1 polymer ?
#
loop_
_entity_poly.entity_id
_entity_poly.type
_entity_poly.pdbx_seq_one_letter_code
_entity_poly.pdbx_strand_id
1 'polypeptide(L)'
;MSTPQFLEDFLKRFGYLHRQSWIDVDPDLVPLIVNIAAREGLTPGETVNQLLSIALGEQHMIDENLALWESLTDREKEAAALTCIGYTNHEIAHKMVISPNTVKTHLRNVLQKFNVNSKAELQVLLANWDFHAWDKPDMDSALHFYPGKR
;
A
#
# COMPACT_ATOMS: atom_id res chain seq x y z
N MET A 1 -31.64 -7.58 31.34
CA MET A 1 -31.41 -8.23 32.65
C MET A 1 -29.95 -8.01 33.00
N SER A 2 -29.66 -7.31 34.09
CA SER A 2 -28.28 -6.99 34.47
C SER A 2 -27.52 -8.25 34.86
N THR A 3 -26.29 -8.38 34.39
CA THR A 3 -25.39 -9.49 34.71
C THR A 3 -25.17 -9.56 36.22
N PRO A 4 -25.34 -10.73 36.88
CA PRO A 4 -25.11 -10.85 38.32
C PRO A 4 -23.64 -10.51 38.66
N GLN A 5 -23.44 -9.66 39.68
CA GLN A 5 -22.11 -9.17 40.09
C GLN A 5 -21.07 -10.27 40.32
N PHE A 6 -21.50 -11.43 40.82
CA PHE A 6 -20.63 -12.58 41.05
C PHE A 6 -19.97 -13.09 39.75
N LEU A 7 -20.68 -13.01 38.62
CA LEU A 7 -20.16 -13.48 37.34
C LEU A 7 -19.09 -12.53 36.81
N GLU A 8 -19.24 -11.22 37.01
CA GLU A 8 -18.19 -10.24 36.68
C GLU A 8 -16.92 -10.46 37.50
N ASP A 9 -17.07 -10.69 38.81
CA ASP A 9 -15.93 -10.91 39.71
C ASP A 9 -15.22 -12.23 39.40
N PHE A 10 -16.00 -13.28 39.07
CA PHE A 10 -15.47 -14.56 38.60
C PHE A 10 -14.65 -14.39 37.32
N LEU A 11 -15.21 -13.70 36.31
CA LEU A 11 -14.54 -13.49 35.04
C LEU A 11 -13.28 -12.62 35.16
N LYS A 12 -13.27 -11.60 36.04
CA LYS A 12 -12.06 -10.80 36.33
C LYS A 12 -10.96 -11.64 37.00
N ARG A 13 -11.33 -12.45 37.99
CA ARG A 13 -10.38 -13.24 38.80
C ARG A 13 -9.64 -14.31 37.99
N PHE A 14 -10.31 -14.88 36.98
CA PHE A 14 -9.72 -15.88 36.11
C PHE A 14 -9.18 -15.31 34.78
N GLY A 15 -9.10 -13.98 34.65
CA GLY A 15 -8.50 -13.32 33.48
C GLY A 15 -9.38 -13.25 32.23
N TYR A 16 -10.67 -13.61 32.33
CA TYR A 16 -11.64 -13.54 31.23
C TYR A 16 -12.20 -12.13 31.01
N LEU A 17 -11.94 -11.18 31.92
CA LEU A 17 -12.23 -9.75 31.74
C LEU A 17 -10.91 -8.96 31.67
N HIS A 18 -10.24 -9.03 30.52
CA HIS A 18 -9.19 -8.08 30.18
C HIS A 18 -9.79 -6.97 29.31
N ARG A 19 -9.50 -5.71 29.66
CA ARG A 19 -10.03 -4.48 29.06
C ARG A 19 -9.70 -4.43 27.55
N GLN A 20 -10.57 -4.97 26.70
CA GLN A 20 -10.39 -4.92 25.25
C GLN A 20 -10.86 -3.56 24.71
N SER A 21 -9.95 -2.89 24.01
CA SER A 21 -10.27 -1.91 22.98
C SER A 21 -11.15 -2.62 21.95
N TRP A 22 -12.43 -2.27 21.88
CA TRP A 22 -13.36 -2.85 20.93
C TRP A 22 -12.97 -2.37 19.53
N ILE A 23 -12.30 -3.24 18.76
CA ILE A 23 -12.40 -3.17 17.31
C ILE A 23 -13.75 -3.81 17.01
N ASP A 24 -14.67 -3.02 16.44
CA ASP A 24 -15.95 -3.55 15.95
C ASP A 24 -15.65 -4.41 14.73
N VAL A 25 -15.50 -5.71 14.96
CA VAL A 25 -15.26 -6.70 13.91
C VAL A 25 -16.62 -7.26 13.52
N ASP A 26 -16.92 -7.21 12.23
CA ASP A 26 -18.11 -7.86 11.67
C ASP A 26 -18.22 -9.31 12.18
N PRO A 27 -19.30 -9.67 12.90
CA PRO A 27 -19.48 -11.02 13.45
C PRO A 27 -19.36 -12.13 12.41
N ASP A 28 -19.65 -11.83 11.14
CA ASP A 28 -19.56 -12.79 10.03
C ASP A 28 -18.11 -13.16 9.66
N LEU A 29 -17.12 -12.37 10.13
CA LEU A 29 -15.69 -12.69 9.97
C LEU A 29 -15.19 -13.73 10.97
N VAL A 30 -15.84 -13.90 12.11
CA VAL A 30 -15.38 -14.82 13.17
C VAL A 30 -15.35 -16.27 12.68
N PRO A 31 -16.41 -16.82 12.02
CA PRO A 31 -16.36 -18.17 11.47
C PRO A 31 -15.28 -18.35 10.40
N LEU A 32 -15.02 -17.31 9.60
CA LEU A 32 -13.97 -17.34 8.58
C LEU A 32 -12.58 -17.44 9.21
N ILE A 33 -12.30 -16.64 10.24
CA ILE A 33 -11.03 -16.66 10.98
C ILE A 33 -10.81 -18.04 11.62
N VAL A 34 -11.83 -18.60 12.27
CA VAL A 34 -11.74 -19.94 12.91
C VAL A 34 -11.47 -21.02 11.87
N ASN A 35 -12.12 -20.95 10.70
CA ASN A 35 -11.89 -21.91 9.63
C ASN A 35 -10.47 -21.81 9.03
N ILE A 36 -9.95 -20.59 8.85
CA ILE A 36 -8.57 -20.38 8.37
C ILE A 36 -7.58 -20.92 9.41
N ALA A 37 -7.78 -20.59 10.68
CA ALA A 37 -6.95 -21.06 11.79
C ALA A 37 -6.87 -22.60 11.82
N ALA A 38 -8.02 -23.27 11.73
CA ALA A 38 -8.08 -24.73 11.70
C ALA A 38 -7.39 -25.35 10.47
N ARG A 39 -7.46 -24.70 9.29
CA ARG A 39 -6.81 -25.16 8.06
C ARG A 39 -5.29 -25.02 8.10
N GLU A 40 -4.79 -23.98 8.77
CA GLU A 40 -3.37 -23.65 8.83
C GLU A 40 -2.68 -24.17 10.10
N GLY A 41 -3.43 -24.81 11.01
CA GLY A 41 -2.90 -25.30 12.28
C GLY A 41 -2.53 -24.17 13.25
N LEU A 42 -3.15 -23.00 13.09
CA LEU A 42 -2.96 -21.81 13.90
C LEU A 42 -4.12 -21.63 14.88
N THR A 43 -3.92 -20.79 15.89
CA THR A 43 -5.01 -20.28 16.73
C THR A 43 -5.71 -19.11 16.04
N PRO A 44 -7.00 -18.84 16.34
CA PRO A 44 -7.70 -17.65 15.81
C PRO A 44 -6.95 -16.33 16.10
N GLY A 45 -6.29 -16.23 17.26
CA GLY A 45 -5.48 -15.05 17.61
C GLY A 45 -4.23 -14.90 16.75
N GLU A 46 -3.53 -16.00 16.43
CA GLU A 46 -2.39 -15.99 15.50
C GLU A 46 -2.83 -15.64 14.08
N THR A 47 -3.96 -16.20 13.62
CA THR A 47 -4.54 -15.86 12.32
C THR A 47 -4.91 -14.39 12.25
N VAL A 48 -5.56 -13.82 13.28
CA VAL A 48 -5.85 -12.38 13.34
C VAL A 48 -4.57 -11.56 13.32
N ASN A 49 -3.56 -11.92 14.11
CA ASN A 49 -2.28 -11.20 14.13
C ASN A 49 -1.58 -11.25 12.77
N GLN A 50 -1.62 -12.40 12.08
CA GLN A 50 -1.05 -12.55 10.74
C GLN A 50 -1.82 -11.75 9.69
N LEU A 51 -3.15 -11.81 9.71
CA LEU A 51 -4.01 -11.02 8.81
C LEU A 51 -3.81 -9.52 9.03
N LEU A 52 -3.73 -9.09 10.30
CA LEU A 52 -3.41 -7.71 10.65
C LEU A 52 -1.99 -7.34 10.23
N SER A 53 -1.01 -8.22 10.38
CA SER A 53 0.37 -7.96 9.94
C SER A 53 0.46 -7.83 8.42
N ILE A 54 -0.32 -8.62 7.68
CA ILE A 54 -0.42 -8.51 6.21
C ILE A 54 -1.10 -7.20 5.83
N ALA A 55 -2.26 -6.91 6.42
CA ALA A 55 -3.03 -5.69 6.12
C ALA A 55 -2.29 -4.41 6.50
N LEU A 56 -1.63 -4.39 7.67
CA LEU A 56 -0.82 -3.27 8.14
C LEU A 56 0.54 -3.21 7.43
N GLY A 57 1.09 -4.35 7.01
CA GLY A 57 2.28 -4.42 6.18
C GLY A 57 2.06 -3.75 4.82
N GLU A 58 0.90 -3.96 4.20
CA GLU A 58 0.50 -3.21 3.00
C GLU A 58 0.42 -1.70 3.25
N GLN A 59 -0.13 -1.28 4.39
CA GLN A 59 -0.26 0.13 4.74
C GLN A 59 1.11 0.80 4.90
N HIS A 60 2.04 0.14 5.58
CA HIS A 60 3.39 0.69 5.80
C HIS A 60 4.16 0.83 4.47
N MET A 61 4.05 -0.16 3.58
CA MET A 61 4.66 -0.07 2.25
C MET A 61 4.06 1.04 1.39
N ILE A 62 2.77 1.34 1.53
CA ILE A 62 2.12 2.45 0.82
C ILE A 62 2.66 3.79 1.32
N ASP A 63 2.76 3.96 2.65
CA ASP A 63 3.28 5.20 3.25
C ASP A 63 4.75 5.44 2.86
N GLU A 64 5.57 4.40 2.83
CA GLU A 64 6.96 4.48 2.36
C GLU A 64 7.05 4.83 0.87
N ASN A 65 6.31 4.15 0.00
CA ASN A 65 6.30 4.45 -1.43
C ASN A 65 5.80 5.86 -1.73
N LEU A 66 4.83 6.36 -0.95
CA LEU A 66 4.36 7.73 -1.04
C LEU A 66 5.46 8.73 -0.67
N ALA A 67 6.15 8.52 0.46
CA ALA A 67 7.27 9.37 0.85
C ALA A 67 8.39 9.37 -0.20
N LEU A 68 8.71 8.20 -0.78
CA LEU A 68 9.67 8.08 -1.87
C LEU A 68 9.22 8.82 -3.12
N TRP A 69 7.93 8.73 -3.47
CA TRP A 69 7.33 9.48 -4.57
C TRP A 69 7.42 10.99 -4.35
N GLU A 70 7.09 11.47 -3.15
CA GLU A 70 7.18 12.89 -2.81
C GLU A 70 8.61 13.42 -2.89
N SER A 71 9.61 12.58 -2.61
CA SER A 71 11.04 12.91 -2.76
C SER A 71 11.53 13.04 -4.21
N LEU A 72 10.73 12.60 -5.19
CA LEU A 72 11.05 12.78 -6.60
C LEU A 72 10.90 14.24 -7.02
N THR A 73 11.81 14.69 -7.88
CA THR A 73 11.62 15.96 -8.62
C THR A 73 10.46 15.82 -9.62
N ASP A 74 9.91 16.94 -10.09
CA ASP A 74 8.79 16.89 -11.04
C ASP A 74 9.13 16.12 -12.32
N ARG A 75 10.36 16.27 -12.83
CA ARG A 75 10.84 15.51 -14.01
C ARG A 75 11.03 14.03 -13.73
N GLU A 76 11.41 13.67 -12.51
CA GLU A 76 11.49 12.27 -12.10
C GLU A 76 10.10 11.65 -11.96
N LYS A 77 9.13 12.37 -11.38
CA LYS A 77 7.72 11.96 -11.29
C LYS A 77 7.12 11.73 -12.68
N GLU A 78 7.34 12.67 -13.59
CA GLU A 78 6.90 12.59 -14.98
C GLU A 78 7.46 11.35 -15.69
N ALA A 79 8.78 11.12 -15.61
CA ALA A 79 9.42 9.95 -16.21
C ALA A 79 8.95 8.62 -15.60
N ALA A 80 8.75 8.58 -14.27
CA ALA A 80 8.28 7.40 -13.54
C ALA A 80 6.82 7.07 -13.87
N ALA A 81 5.94 8.08 -13.94
CA ALA A 81 4.53 7.90 -14.28
C ALA A 81 4.36 7.36 -15.71
N LEU A 82 5.01 7.99 -16.70
CA LEU A 82 4.96 7.52 -18.10
C LEU A 82 5.56 6.11 -18.25
N THR A 83 6.57 5.79 -17.44
CA THR A 83 7.10 4.43 -17.32
C THR A 83 6.05 3.45 -16.82
N CYS A 84 5.28 3.79 -15.78
CA CYS A 84 4.24 2.95 -15.20
C CYS A 84 3.01 2.80 -16.12
N ILE A 85 2.74 3.79 -16.97
CA ILE A 85 1.74 3.69 -18.05
C ILE A 85 2.18 2.71 -19.15
N GLY A 86 3.48 2.46 -19.29
CA GLY A 86 4.03 1.49 -20.25
C GLY A 86 4.83 2.10 -21.40
N TYR A 87 5.04 3.41 -21.43
CA TYR A 87 5.81 4.06 -22.49
C TYR A 87 7.27 3.63 -22.52
N THR A 88 7.84 3.47 -23.71
CA THR A 88 9.27 3.25 -23.93
C THR A 88 10.07 4.53 -23.66
N ASN A 89 11.38 4.39 -23.42
CA ASN A 89 12.24 5.57 -23.18
C ASN A 89 12.23 6.57 -24.35
N HIS A 90 12.00 6.10 -25.58
CA HIS A 90 11.88 6.97 -26.75
C HIS A 90 10.56 7.75 -26.76
N GLU A 91 9.45 7.11 -26.42
CA GLU A 91 8.14 7.78 -26.31
C GLU A 91 8.11 8.77 -25.13
N ILE A 92 8.69 8.38 -23.99
CA ILE A 92 8.87 9.27 -22.84
C ILE A 92 9.70 10.49 -23.25
N ALA A 93 10.82 10.28 -23.95
CA ALA A 93 11.68 11.37 -24.40
C ALA A 93 10.93 12.35 -25.32
N HIS A 94 10.08 11.83 -26.21
CA HIS A 94 9.23 12.64 -27.07
C HIS A 94 8.21 13.45 -26.27
N LYS A 95 7.50 12.83 -25.33
CA LYS A 95 6.51 13.52 -24.48
C LYS A 95 7.13 14.60 -23.59
N MET A 96 8.29 14.30 -22.99
CA MET A 96 9.00 15.21 -22.09
C MET A 96 9.84 16.28 -22.84
N VAL A 97 9.95 16.17 -24.17
CA VAL A 97 10.77 17.07 -25.03
C VAL A 97 12.24 17.08 -24.58
N ILE A 98 12.82 15.90 -24.37
CA ILE A 98 14.22 15.70 -23.95
C ILE A 98 14.86 14.52 -24.70
N SER A 99 16.15 14.27 -24.48
CA SER A 99 16.82 13.11 -25.10
C SER A 99 16.46 11.78 -24.39
N PRO A 100 16.45 10.64 -25.09
CA PRO A 100 16.31 9.32 -24.46
C PRO A 100 17.38 9.03 -23.41
N ASN A 101 18.57 9.63 -23.54
CA ASN A 101 19.61 9.51 -22.53
C ASN A 101 19.27 10.28 -21.25
N THR A 102 18.65 11.45 -21.38
CA THR A 102 18.14 12.24 -20.25
C THR A 102 17.03 11.48 -19.51
N VAL A 103 16.13 10.81 -20.25
CA VAL A 103 15.13 9.91 -19.64
C VAL A 103 15.79 8.80 -18.83
N LYS A 104 16.83 8.14 -19.38
CA LYS A 104 17.58 7.12 -18.65
C LYS A 104 18.21 7.67 -17.37
N THR A 105 18.67 8.91 -17.37
CA THR A 105 19.20 9.57 -16.16
C THR A 105 18.11 9.80 -15.12
N HIS A 106 16.95 10.36 -15.51
CA HIS A 106 15.82 10.51 -14.59
C HIS A 106 15.38 9.18 -14.01
N LEU A 107 15.22 8.14 -14.86
CA LEU A 107 14.85 6.81 -14.39
C LEU A 107 15.90 6.19 -13.48
N ARG A 108 17.19 6.40 -13.73
CA ARG A 108 18.24 5.91 -12.82
C ARG A 108 18.09 6.50 -11.42
N ASN A 109 17.82 7.80 -11.31
CA ASN A 109 17.61 8.44 -10.02
C ASN A 109 16.33 7.94 -9.34
N VAL A 110 15.25 7.74 -10.10
CA VAL A 110 14.01 7.15 -9.58
C VAL A 110 14.27 5.75 -9.03
N LEU A 111 14.89 4.87 -9.82
CA LEU A 111 15.21 3.50 -9.41
C LEU A 111 16.08 3.48 -8.15
N GLN A 112 17.07 4.39 -8.06
CA GLN A 112 17.90 4.54 -6.86
C GLN A 112 17.10 4.98 -5.63
N LYS A 113 16.19 5.95 -5.76
CA LYS A 113 15.33 6.41 -4.66
C LYS A 113 14.37 5.33 -4.19
N PHE A 114 13.80 4.57 -5.12
CA PHE A 114 12.92 3.43 -4.84
C PHE A 114 13.66 2.14 -4.46
N ASN A 115 15.00 2.13 -4.49
CA ASN A 115 15.84 0.98 -4.21
C ASN A 115 15.46 -0.28 -5.03
N VAL A 116 15.17 -0.08 -6.31
CA VAL A 116 14.85 -1.14 -7.29
C VAL A 116 15.87 -1.16 -8.42
N ASN A 117 16.06 -2.32 -9.05
CA ASN A 117 17.14 -2.51 -10.04
C ASN A 117 16.66 -2.38 -11.48
N SER A 118 15.34 -2.39 -11.70
CA SER A 118 14.78 -2.39 -13.05
C SER A 118 13.50 -1.58 -13.14
N LYS A 119 13.22 -1.11 -14.37
CA LYS A 119 11.95 -0.47 -14.71
C LYS A 119 10.76 -1.40 -14.43
N ALA A 120 10.93 -2.70 -14.67
CA ALA A 120 9.89 -3.71 -14.42
C ALA A 120 9.58 -3.84 -12.92
N GLU A 121 10.61 -3.84 -12.05
CA GLU A 121 10.40 -3.81 -10.59
C GLU A 121 9.65 -2.56 -10.15
N LEU A 122 10.02 -1.38 -10.69
CA LEU A 122 9.31 -0.13 -10.40
C LEU A 122 7.83 -0.20 -10.80
N GLN A 123 7.54 -0.75 -11.98
CA GLN A 123 6.17 -0.93 -12.47
C GLN A 123 5.35 -1.86 -11.57
N VAL A 124 5.96 -2.96 -11.09
CA VAL A 124 5.31 -3.88 -10.15
C VAL A 124 5.06 -3.20 -8.81
N LEU A 125 6.06 -2.49 -8.28
CA LEU A 125 5.97 -1.79 -6.99
C LEU A 125 4.83 -0.76 -6.97
N LEU A 126 4.62 -0.07 -8.09
CA LEU A 126 3.61 0.98 -8.24
C LEU A 126 2.36 0.53 -9.01
N ALA A 127 2.16 -0.78 -9.19
CA ALA A 127 1.08 -1.31 -10.05
C ALA A 127 -0.34 -0.91 -9.60
N ASN A 128 -0.52 -0.66 -8.30
CA ASN A 128 -1.82 -0.30 -7.71
C ASN A 128 -2.12 1.21 -7.76
N TRP A 129 -1.21 2.00 -8.33
CA TRP A 129 -1.38 3.45 -8.46
C TRP A 129 -2.01 3.81 -9.81
N ASP A 130 -2.77 4.90 -9.85
CA ASP A 130 -3.35 5.40 -11.10
C ASP A 130 -2.50 6.51 -11.72
N PHE A 131 -1.80 6.20 -12.82
CA PHE A 131 -0.98 7.18 -13.53
C PHE A 131 -1.66 7.83 -14.73
N HIS A 132 -2.91 7.50 -15.08
CA HIS A 132 -3.53 7.96 -16.33
C HIS A 132 -3.64 9.49 -16.46
N ALA A 133 -3.64 10.22 -15.34
CA ALA A 133 -3.60 11.69 -15.36
C ALA A 133 -2.35 12.26 -16.06
N TRP A 134 -1.25 11.50 -16.07
CA TRP A 134 0.03 11.89 -16.68
C TRP A 134 0.11 11.60 -18.18
N ASP A 135 -0.89 10.93 -18.75
CA ASP A 135 -0.93 10.62 -20.18
C ASP A 135 -1.55 11.75 -21.03
N LYS A 136 -2.06 12.81 -20.38
CA LYS A 136 -2.75 13.91 -21.08
C LYS A 136 -1.76 14.94 -21.64
N PRO A 137 -2.03 15.50 -22.83
CA PRO A 137 -1.16 16.50 -23.46
C PRO A 137 -1.11 17.85 -22.72
N ASP A 138 -2.05 18.14 -21.81
CA ASP A 138 -2.09 19.38 -21.02
C ASP A 138 -1.68 19.14 -19.56
N MET A 139 -0.48 19.63 -19.23
CA MET A 139 0.26 19.43 -17.98
C MET A 139 -0.35 20.18 -16.77
N ASP A 140 -1.34 21.06 -16.97
CA ASP A 140 -2.07 21.77 -15.90
C ASP A 140 -2.93 20.81 -15.04
N SER A 141 -3.18 19.60 -15.52
CA SER A 141 -3.92 18.55 -14.80
C SER A 141 -3.11 17.86 -13.68
N ALA A 142 -1.78 17.98 -13.70
CA ALA A 142 -0.88 17.23 -12.81
C ALA A 142 -0.86 17.78 -11.36
N LEU A 143 -1.37 19.00 -11.14
CA LEU A 143 -1.49 19.63 -9.82
C LEU A 143 -2.55 18.98 -8.91
N HIS A 144 -3.30 17.98 -9.38
CA HIS A 144 -4.32 17.25 -8.61
C HIS A 144 -4.05 15.74 -8.56
N PHE A 145 -2.79 15.33 -8.58
CA PHE A 145 -2.42 13.94 -8.32
C PHE A 145 -2.09 13.72 -6.83
N TYR A 146 -3.04 13.18 -6.08
CA TYR A 146 -2.77 12.44 -4.85
C TYR A 146 -2.88 10.94 -5.17
N PRO A 147 -1.86 10.12 -4.90
CA PRO A 147 -1.98 8.67 -5.06
C PRO A 147 -2.99 8.13 -4.04
N GLY A 148 -4.19 7.83 -4.53
CA GLY A 148 -5.17 6.97 -3.86
C GLY A 148 -5.27 5.64 -4.61
N LYS A 149 -5.50 4.54 -3.88
CA LYS A 149 -5.85 3.25 -4.48
C LYS A 149 -7.03 3.44 -5.46
N ARG A 150 -7.02 2.67 -6.55
CA ARG A 150 -8.18 2.54 -7.45
C ARG A 150 -9.45 2.17 -6.70
#